data_AF-L8M9E2-F1
#
_entry.id   AF-L8M9E2-F1
#
_cell.length_a   1.000
_cell.length_b   1.000
_cell.length_c   1.000
_cell.angle_alpha   90.00
_cell.angle_beta   90.00
_cell.angle_gamma   90.00
#
_symmetry.space_group_name_H-M   'P 1'
#
loop_
_entity.id
_entity.type
_entity.pdbx_description
1 polymer ?
#
loop_
_entity_poly.entity_id
_entity_poly.type
_entity_poly.pdbx_seq_one_letter_code
_entity_poly.pdbx_strand_id
1 'polypeptide(L)'
;MMAEQLGASQVKAEINQKDNCDNPLTQTTMNICANLDYQEADARLNEIYQQVKREIVNDVQEQKLIKVQLSWIEFRDLNCNYIADAYRGGSIQPLIYYSCLTSLTEERIQHLELMVDNF
;
A
#
# COMPACT_ATOMS: atom_id res chain seq x y z
N MET A 1 15.82 20.90 22.34
CA MET A 1 16.59 19.69 22.02
C MET A 1 15.72 18.42 21.91
N MET A 2 14.47 18.47 21.40
CA MET A 2 13.64 17.25 21.22
C MET A 2 13.05 17.06 19.81
N ALA A 3 13.19 18.03 18.89
CA ALA A 3 12.61 17.92 17.55
C ALA A 3 13.54 17.28 16.51
N GLU A 4 14.85 17.22 16.75
CA GLU A 4 15.84 16.64 15.81
C GLU A 4 16.07 15.13 16.02
N GLN A 5 15.65 14.56 17.16
CA GLN A 5 15.86 13.14 17.48
C GLN A 5 14.77 12.19 16.94
N LEU A 6 13.57 12.71 16.64
CA LEU A 6 12.46 11.89 16.12
C LEU A 6 12.71 11.46 14.66
N GLY A 7 13.19 12.37 13.81
CA GLY A 7 13.44 12.06 12.39
C GLY A 7 14.60 11.08 12.15
N ALA A 8 15.68 11.19 12.93
CA ALA A 8 16.83 10.31 12.78
C ALA A 8 16.55 8.85 13.20
N SER A 9 15.63 8.62 14.15
CA SER A 9 15.28 7.27 14.61
C SER A 9 14.37 6.52 13.65
N GLN A 10 13.44 7.23 12.97
CA GLN A 10 12.60 6.64 11.92
C GLN A 10 13.43 6.26 10.69
N VAL A 11 14.24 7.20 10.20
CA VAL A 11 15.10 6.99 9.03
C VAL A 11 16.10 5.85 9.27
N LYS A 12 16.69 5.74 10.46
CA LYS A 12 17.66 4.66 10.76
C LYS A 12 17.02 3.29 10.94
N ALA A 13 15.76 3.23 11.40
CA ALA A 13 15.00 1.99 11.52
C ALA A 13 14.49 1.49 10.16
N GLU A 14 14.13 2.41 9.25
CA GLU A 14 13.70 2.11 7.88
C GLU A 14 14.86 1.62 7.00
N ILE A 15 16.03 2.28 7.07
CA ILE A 15 17.22 1.90 6.28
C ILE A 15 17.74 0.51 6.70
N ASN A 16 17.75 0.19 8.01
CA ASN A 16 18.24 -1.10 8.50
C ASN A 16 17.25 -2.26 8.26
N GLN A 17 15.98 -1.98 7.96
CA GLN A 17 14.98 -2.98 7.61
C GLN A 17 14.96 -3.27 6.11
N LYS A 18 15.07 -2.23 5.25
CA LYS A 18 15.04 -2.40 3.79
C LYS A 18 16.25 -3.16 3.24
N ASP A 19 17.46 -2.94 3.79
CA ASP A 19 18.67 -3.68 3.40
C ASP A 19 18.56 -5.21 3.65
N ASN A 20 17.66 -5.64 4.55
CA ASN A 20 17.43 -7.05 4.87
C ASN A 20 16.30 -7.68 4.01
N CYS A 21 15.72 -6.92 3.09
CA CYS A 21 14.65 -7.38 2.18
C CYS A 21 15.15 -7.94 0.85
N ASP A 22 16.42 -7.71 0.51
CA ASP A 22 17.05 -8.30 -0.68
C ASP A 22 17.15 -9.84 -0.59
N ASN A 23 17.32 -10.37 0.63
CA ASN A 23 17.37 -11.81 0.88
C ASN A 23 16.86 -12.14 2.30
N PRO A 24 15.54 -12.08 2.54
CA PRO A 24 14.99 -12.26 3.88
C PRO A 24 15.11 -13.73 4.32
N LEU A 25 15.88 -13.97 5.38
CA LEU A 25 16.19 -15.33 5.86
C LEU A 25 15.17 -15.89 6.87
N THR A 26 14.32 -15.05 7.45
CA THR A 26 13.33 -15.47 8.45
C THR A 26 11.93 -15.06 8.03
N GLN A 27 10.92 -15.83 8.43
CA GLN A 27 9.52 -15.46 8.18
C GLN A 27 9.15 -14.10 8.78
N THR A 28 9.76 -13.73 9.92
CA THR A 28 9.56 -12.40 10.52
C THR A 28 10.07 -11.31 9.59
N THR A 29 11.29 -11.46 9.07
CA THR A 29 11.85 -10.53 8.07
C THR A 29 10.99 -10.48 6.81
N MET A 30 10.55 -11.63 6.29
CA MET A 30 9.66 -11.68 5.12
C MET A 30 8.34 -10.91 5.36
N ASN A 31 7.72 -11.07 6.54
CA ASN A 31 6.50 -10.37 6.90
C ASN A 31 6.73 -8.84 6.99
N ILE A 32 7.88 -8.42 7.52
CA ILE A 32 8.26 -7.00 7.57
C ILE A 32 8.43 -6.43 6.16
N CYS A 33 9.18 -7.14 5.31
CA CYS A 33 9.42 -6.71 3.93
C CYS A 33 8.14 -6.59 3.13
N ALA A 34 7.23 -7.57 3.23
CA ALA A 34 5.95 -7.50 2.53
C ALA A 34 5.09 -6.30 2.98
N ASN A 35 5.14 -5.95 4.28
CA ASN A 35 4.49 -4.73 4.76
C ASN A 35 5.14 -3.46 4.21
N LEU A 36 6.48 -3.40 4.12
CA LEU A 36 7.20 -2.28 3.53
C LEU A 36 6.86 -2.12 2.04
N ASP A 37 6.78 -3.23 1.30
CA ASP A 37 6.37 -3.22 -0.11
C ASP A 37 4.94 -2.68 -0.27
N TYR A 38 4.02 -3.11 0.61
CA TYR A 38 2.67 -2.57 0.63
C TYR A 38 2.64 -1.07 0.93
N GLN A 39 3.42 -0.60 1.91
CA GLN A 39 3.50 0.83 2.24
C GLN A 39 4.03 1.66 1.07
N GLU A 40 5.02 1.15 0.33
CA GLU A 40 5.55 1.79 -0.88
C GLU A 40 4.47 1.86 -1.98
N ALA A 41 3.75 0.76 -2.21
CA ALA A 41 2.65 0.73 -3.17
C ALA A 41 1.50 1.67 -2.78
N ASP A 42 1.11 1.72 -1.49
CA ASP A 42 0.03 2.59 -1.01
C ASP A 42 0.42 4.07 -1.10
N ALA A 43 1.69 4.42 -0.83
CA ALA A 43 2.20 5.77 -1.04
C ALA A 43 2.07 6.19 -2.51
N ARG A 44 2.52 5.33 -3.44
CA ARG A 44 2.38 5.57 -4.89
C ARG A 44 0.92 5.67 -5.32
N LEU A 45 0.04 4.82 -4.81
CA LEU A 45 -1.40 4.88 -5.08
C LEU A 45 -1.97 6.26 -4.71
N ASN A 46 -1.61 6.77 -3.54
CA ASN A 46 -2.06 8.08 -3.08
C ASN A 46 -1.55 9.21 -4.00
N GLU A 47 -0.29 9.14 -4.45
CA GLU A 47 0.26 10.13 -5.39
C GLU A 47 -0.50 10.15 -6.73
N ILE A 48 -0.75 8.99 -7.34
CA ILE A 48 -1.50 8.88 -8.60
C ILE A 48 -2.97 9.29 -8.40
N TYR A 49 -3.60 8.90 -7.29
CA TYR A 49 -4.95 9.35 -6.95
C TYR A 49 -5.07 10.89 -6.91
N GLN A 50 -4.07 11.56 -6.33
CA GLN A 50 -4.03 13.03 -6.34
C GLN A 50 -3.83 13.61 -7.75
N GLN A 51 -3.13 12.91 -8.64
CA GLN A 51 -3.02 13.31 -10.06
C GLN A 51 -4.40 13.25 -10.73
N VAL A 52 -5.10 12.10 -10.66
CA VAL A 52 -6.45 11.95 -11.21
C VAL A 52 -7.40 13.01 -10.65
N LYS A 53 -7.33 13.26 -9.34
CA LYS A 53 -8.18 14.25 -8.68
C LYS A 53 -7.96 15.67 -9.20
N ARG A 54 -6.74 16.04 -9.61
CA ARG A 54 -6.44 17.38 -10.17
C ARG A 54 -7.07 17.61 -11.54
N GLU A 55 -7.29 16.56 -12.32
CA GLU A 55 -7.94 16.65 -13.63
C GLU A 55 -9.47 16.82 -13.53
N ILE A 56 -10.05 16.60 -12.34
CA ILE A 56 -11.50 16.72 -12.13
C ILE A 56 -11.89 18.16 -11.85
N VAL A 57 -12.69 18.74 -12.76
CA VAL A 57 -13.13 20.15 -12.69
C VAL A 57 -14.47 20.36 -11.98
N ASN A 58 -15.22 19.30 -11.65
CA ASN A 58 -16.52 19.42 -11.00
C ASN A 58 -16.66 18.55 -9.74
N ASP A 59 -17.28 19.11 -8.70
CA ASP A 59 -17.42 18.49 -7.38
C ASP A 59 -18.20 17.16 -7.43
N VAL A 60 -19.19 17.06 -8.32
CA VAL A 60 -20.02 15.85 -8.44
C VAL A 60 -19.19 14.66 -8.92
N GLN A 61 -18.28 14.86 -9.86
CA GLN A 61 -17.36 13.83 -10.35
C GLN A 61 -16.30 13.51 -9.31
N GLU A 62 -15.81 14.50 -8.56
CA GLU A 62 -14.86 14.27 -7.47
C GLU A 62 -15.49 13.37 -6.39
N GLN A 63 -16.72 13.68 -5.96
CA GLN A 63 -17.43 12.85 -4.97
C GLN A 63 -17.66 11.42 -5.48
N LYS A 64 -17.91 11.24 -6.79
CA LYS A 64 -18.00 9.89 -7.38
C LYS A 64 -16.66 9.17 -7.33
N LEU A 65 -15.55 9.83 -7.68
CA LEU A 65 -14.21 9.25 -7.60
C LEU A 65 -13.88 8.83 -6.16
N ILE A 66 -14.14 9.70 -5.18
CA ILE A 66 -13.93 9.40 -3.75
C ILE A 66 -14.71 8.13 -3.36
N LYS A 67 -15.99 8.04 -3.73
CA LYS A 67 -16.82 6.88 -3.41
C LYS A 67 -16.29 5.60 -4.05
N VAL A 68 -15.85 5.66 -5.32
CA VAL A 68 -15.23 4.53 -6.00
C VAL A 68 -13.96 4.08 -5.28
N GLN A 69 -13.10 5.02 -4.89
CA GLN A 69 -11.84 4.71 -4.22
C GLN A 69 -12.07 4.08 -2.84
N LEU A 70 -13.00 4.62 -2.04
CA LEU A 70 -13.36 4.05 -0.74
C LEU A 70 -13.96 2.64 -0.87
N SER A 71 -14.81 2.42 -1.86
CA SER A 71 -15.40 1.09 -2.12
C SER A 71 -14.33 0.08 -2.56
N TRP A 72 -13.33 0.53 -3.33
CA TRP A 72 -12.20 -0.31 -3.72
C TRP A 72 -11.31 -0.66 -2.51
N ILE A 73 -11.06 0.27 -1.58
CA ILE A 73 -10.32 0.00 -0.34
C ILE A 73 -11.04 -1.08 0.48
N GLU A 74 -12.36 -0.95 0.65
CA GLU A 74 -13.16 -1.96 1.35
C GLU A 74 -13.05 -3.33 0.68
N PHE A 75 -13.20 -3.39 -0.65
CA PHE A 75 -12.99 -4.62 -1.41
C PHE A 75 -11.59 -5.22 -1.19
N ARG A 76 -10.53 -4.41 -1.32
CA ARG A 76 -9.13 -4.83 -1.16
C ARG A 76 -8.94 -5.48 0.21
N ASP A 77 -9.35 -4.78 1.26
CA ASP A 77 -9.13 -5.21 2.63
C ASP A 77 -9.94 -6.48 2.93
N LEU A 78 -11.21 -6.56 2.51
CA LEU A 78 -12.03 -7.77 2.67
C LEU A 78 -11.44 -8.97 1.91
N ASN A 79 -11.03 -8.76 0.66
CA ASN A 79 -10.45 -9.81 -0.17
C ASN A 79 -9.12 -10.33 0.41
N CYS A 80 -8.22 -9.44 0.82
CA CYS A 80 -6.93 -9.85 1.37
C CYS A 80 -7.05 -10.51 2.74
N ASN A 81 -8.01 -10.09 3.57
CA ASN A 81 -8.34 -10.82 4.79
C ASN A 81 -8.85 -12.24 4.50
N TYR A 82 -9.74 -12.39 3.50
CA TYR A 82 -10.24 -13.70 3.09
C TYR A 82 -9.13 -14.62 2.55
N ILE A 83 -8.25 -14.12 1.68
CA ILE A 83 -7.14 -14.90 1.11
C ILE A 83 -6.17 -15.34 2.21
N ALA A 84 -5.80 -14.44 3.12
CA ALA A 84 -4.90 -14.76 4.22
C ALA A 84 -5.50 -15.76 5.22
N ASP A 85 -6.83 -15.92 5.24
CA ASP A 85 -7.53 -16.79 6.19
C ASP A 85 -7.16 -18.27 6.04
N ALA A 86 -6.79 -18.70 4.83
CA ALA A 86 -6.28 -20.05 4.59
C ALA A 86 -5.04 -20.40 5.44
N TYR A 87 -4.34 -19.39 5.96
CA TYR A 87 -3.12 -19.52 6.76
C TYR A 87 -3.32 -19.06 8.21
N ARG A 88 -4.57 -18.93 8.69
CA ARG A 88 -4.89 -18.40 10.01
C ARG A 88 -4.05 -19.02 11.13
N GLY A 89 -3.36 -18.16 11.89
CA GLY A 89 -2.52 -18.55 13.03
C GLY A 89 -1.13 -19.07 12.64
N GLY A 90 -0.85 -19.22 11.35
CA GLY A 90 0.48 -19.55 10.82
C GLY A 90 1.38 -18.32 10.72
N SER A 91 2.68 -18.53 10.86
CA SER A 91 3.68 -17.45 10.77
C SER A 91 3.74 -16.78 9.39
N ILE A 92 3.27 -17.47 8.33
CA ILE A 92 3.22 -16.97 6.96
C ILE A 92 2.00 -16.09 6.67
N GLN A 93 0.96 -16.10 7.52
CA GLN A 93 -0.27 -15.36 7.30
C GLN A 93 -0.04 -13.87 6.99
N PRO A 94 0.82 -13.13 7.73
CA PRO A 94 1.05 -11.72 7.46
C PRO A 94 1.69 -11.47 6.08
N LEU A 95 2.64 -12.32 5.67
CA LEU A 95 3.23 -12.26 4.33
C LEU A 95 2.15 -12.35 3.26
N ILE A 96 1.25 -13.34 3.35
CA ILE A 96 0.16 -13.52 2.38
C ILE A 96 -0.78 -12.31 2.36
N TYR A 97 -1.13 -11.78 3.54
CA TYR A 97 -1.98 -10.60 3.65
C TYR A 97 -1.36 -9.38 2.97
N TYR A 98 -0.12 -9.02 3.31
CA TYR A 98 0.53 -7.84 2.76
C TYR A 98 0.85 -8.00 1.27
N SER A 99 1.27 -9.18 0.81
CA SER A 99 1.47 -9.42 -0.62
C SER A 99 0.18 -9.23 -1.42
N CYS A 100 -0.97 -9.68 -0.89
CA CYS A 100 -2.26 -9.41 -1.53
C CYS A 100 -2.56 -7.91 -1.60
N LEU A 101 -2.33 -7.18 -0.50
CA LEU A 101 -2.55 -5.74 -0.46
C LEU A 101 -1.68 -5.02 -1.50
N THR A 102 -0.41 -5.40 -1.63
CA THR A 102 0.51 -4.87 -2.65
C THR A 102 -0.03 -5.12 -4.05
N SER A 103 -0.34 -6.38 -4.41
CA SER A 103 -0.79 -6.72 -5.77
C SER A 103 -2.06 -5.98 -6.17
N LEU A 104 -3.09 -5.95 -5.31
CA LEU A 104 -4.31 -5.22 -5.63
C LEU A 104 -4.08 -3.71 -5.71
N THR A 105 -3.17 -3.16 -4.90
CA THR A 105 -2.80 -1.75 -4.93
C THR A 105 -2.07 -1.39 -6.23
N GLU A 106 -1.17 -2.24 -6.72
CA GLU A 106 -0.50 -2.08 -8.02
C GLU A 106 -1.48 -2.15 -9.19
N GLU A 107 -2.44 -3.07 -9.18
CA GLU A 107 -3.51 -3.12 -10.18
C GLU A 107 -4.36 -1.84 -10.17
N ARG A 108 -4.64 -1.29 -8.98
CA ARG A 108 -5.39 -0.04 -8.87
C ARG A 108 -4.59 1.15 -9.37
N ILE A 109 -3.28 1.20 -9.11
CA ILE A 109 -2.39 2.20 -9.68
C ILE A 109 -2.51 2.21 -11.19
N GLN A 110 -2.41 1.04 -11.85
CA GLN A 110 -2.55 0.94 -13.31
C GLN A 110 -3.91 1.47 -13.79
N HIS A 111 -5.00 1.14 -13.09
CA HIS A 111 -6.32 1.69 -13.42
C HIS A 111 -6.39 3.22 -13.28
N LEU A 112 -5.72 3.81 -12.28
CA LEU A 112 -5.70 5.26 -12.09
C LEU A 112 -4.77 5.96 -13.09
N GLU A 113 -3.62 5.37 -13.42
CA GLU A 113 -2.71 5.87 -14.47
C GLU A 113 -3.43 5.95 -15.82
N LEU A 114 -4.19 4.90 -16.17
CA LEU A 114 -5.05 4.93 -17.36
C LEU A 114 -6.12 6.03 -17.29
N MET A 115 -6.58 6.45 -16.12
CA MET A 115 -7.49 7.59 -16.03
C MET A 115 -6.75 8.89 -16.35
N VAL A 116 -5.53 9.08 -15.81
CA VAL A 116 -4.69 10.27 -16.10
C VAL A 116 -4.37 10.37 -17.59
N ASP A 117 -3.96 9.28 -18.23
CA ASP A 117 -3.55 9.28 -19.64
C ASP A 117 -4.70 9.54 -20.63
N ASN A 118 -5.95 9.37 -20.19
CA ASN A 118 -7.14 9.53 -21.02
C ASN A 118 -7.90 10.84 -20.76
N PHE A 119 -7.38 11.74 -19.91
CA PHE A 119 -7.84 13.13 -19.82
C PHE A 119 -7.18 14.00 -20.88
#